data_AF-A0A938ST77-F1
#
_entry.id   AF-A0A938ST77-F1
#
_cell.length_a   1.000
_cell.length_b   1.000
_cell.length_c   1.000
_cell.angle_alpha   90.00
_cell.angle_beta   90.00
_cell.angle_gamma   90.00
#
_symmetry.space_group_name_H-M   'P 1'
#
loop_
_entity.id
_entity.type
_entity.pdbx_description
1 polymer ?
#
loop_
_entity_poly.entity_id
_entity_poly.type
_entity_poly.pdbx_seq_one_letter_code
_entity_poly.pdbx_strand_id
1 'polypeptide(L)' 'FASEMSARKADWEVCAYGGTVHAFTNPEANDAAFGTVYERRADQRARDRARDFWRECFA' A
#
# COMPACT_ATOMS: atom_id res chain seq x y z
N PHE A 1 -0.30 11.42 9.47
CA PHE A 1 -1.31 10.70 8.65
C PHE A 1 -2.54 10.31 9.47
N ALA A 2 -2.53 9.22 10.26
CA ALA A 2 -3.73 8.72 10.96
C ALA A 2 -4.51 9.80 11.75
N SER A 3 -3.82 10.54 12.63
CA SER A 3 -4.44 11.62 13.40
C SER A 3 -5.04 12.73 12.54
N GLU A 4 -4.40 13.06 11.42
CA GLU A 4 -4.85 14.09 10.48
C GLU A 4 -6.12 13.63 9.74
N MET A 5 -6.12 12.41 9.21
CA MET A 5 -7.27 11.83 8.51
C MET A 5 -8.48 11.70 9.44
N SER A 6 -8.27 11.21 10.68
CA SER A 6 -9.32 11.15 11.70
C SER A 6 -9.84 12.52 12.10
N ALA A 7 -8.97 13.52 12.29
CA ALA A 7 -9.39 14.88 12.62
C ALA A 7 -10.24 15.50 11.50
N ARG A 8 -10.00 15.12 10.25
CA ARG A 8 -10.79 15.54 9.07
C ARG A 8 -12.04 14.69 8.84
N LYS A 9 -12.29 13.67 9.65
CA LYS A 9 -13.39 12.69 9.48
C LYS A 9 -13.37 12.03 8.07
N ALA A 10 -12.18 11.85 7.51
CA ALA A 10 -12.02 11.09 6.28
C ALA A 10 -12.28 9.60 6.56
N ASP A 11 -12.75 8.87 5.56
CA ASP A 11 -12.69 7.41 5.56
C ASP A 11 -11.26 6.99 5.15
N TRP A 12 -10.58 6.24 6.01
CA TRP A 12 -9.17 5.92 5.81
C TRP A 12 -8.77 4.59 6.45
N GLU A 13 -7.83 3.93 5.79
CA GLU A 13 -7.15 2.74 6.28
C GLU A 13 -5.62 2.87 6.12
N VAL A 14 -4.87 2.22 7.00
CA VAL A 14 -3.41 2.05 6.87
C VAL A 14 -3.09 0.57 6.91
N CYS A 15 -2.55 0.05 5.81
CA CYS A 15 -2.10 -1.34 5.71
C CYS A 15 -0.58 -1.41 5.78
N ALA A 16 -0.05 -2.14 6.75
CA ALA A 16 1.39 -2.42 6.87
C ALA A 16 1.71 -3.81 6.31
N TYR A 17 2.70 -3.90 5.44
CA TYR A 17 3.19 -5.14 4.84
C TYR A 17 4.59 -5.44 5.37
N GLY A 18 4.73 -6.52 6.15
CA GLY A 18 6.03 -6.95 6.68
C GLY A 18 6.91 -7.58 5.60
N GLY A 19 8.23 -7.38 5.70
CA GLY A 19 9.20 -7.96 4.76
C GLY A 19 9.32 -7.21 3.43
N THR A 20 8.70 -6.03 3.30
CA THR A 20 8.83 -5.17 2.12
C THR A 20 9.71 -3.96 2.40
N VAL A 21 10.25 -3.38 1.33
CA VAL A 21 10.96 -2.09 1.34
C VAL A 21 10.26 -1.12 0.38
N HIS A 22 10.84 0.06 0.11
CA HIS A 22 10.24 1.00 -0.83
C HIS A 22 10.05 0.38 -2.21
N ALA A 23 9.08 0.89 -2.97
CA ALA A 23 8.76 0.42 -4.32
C ALA A 23 8.41 -1.07 -4.45
N PHE A 24 7.95 -1.74 -3.38
CA PHE A 24 7.59 -3.16 -3.42
C PHE A 24 6.47 -3.53 -4.40
N THR A 25 5.71 -2.55 -4.89
CA THR A 25 4.65 -2.71 -5.90
C THR A 25 5.13 -2.52 -7.34
N ASN A 26 6.38 -2.06 -7.55
CA ASN A 26 6.96 -1.86 -8.87
C ASN A 26 7.72 -3.13 -9.30
N PRO A 27 7.28 -3.87 -10.32
CA PRO A 27 7.95 -5.08 -10.79
C PRO A 27 9.40 -4.89 -11.27
N GLU A 28 9.80 -3.66 -11.60
CA GLU A 28 11.15 -3.33 -12.06
C GLU A 28 12.11 -2.94 -10.91
N ALA A 29 11.60 -2.81 -9.67
CA ALA A 29 12.43 -2.46 -8.53
C ALA A 29 13.32 -3.63 -8.09
N ASN A 30 14.63 -3.46 -8.20
CA ASN A 30 15.62 -4.48 -7.82
C ASN A 30 16.95 -3.86 -7.34
N ASP A 31 16.88 -2.75 -6.60
CA ASP A 31 18.04 -2.10 -5.99
C ASP A 31 17.92 -2.19 -4.46
N ALA A 32 18.50 -3.26 -3.90
CA ALA A 32 18.52 -3.48 -2.45
C ALA A 32 19.39 -2.46 -1.70
N ALA A 33 20.44 -1.92 -2.34
CA ALA A 33 21.31 -0.94 -1.71
C ALA A 33 20.60 0.42 -1.54
N PHE A 34 19.76 0.77 -2.51
CA PHE A 34 18.87 1.94 -2.45
C PHE A 34 17.57 1.68 -1.68
N GLY A 35 17.30 0.43 -1.27
CA GLY A 35 16.11 0.05 -0.51
C GLY A 35 14.83 -0.04 -1.33
N THR A 36 14.94 -0.33 -2.63
CA THR A 36 13.81 -0.49 -3.55
C THR A 36 13.79 -1.86 -4.19
N VAL A 37 12.91 -2.75 -3.73
CA VAL A 37 12.84 -4.14 -4.18
C VAL A 37 11.39 -4.58 -4.29
N TYR A 38 11.05 -5.13 -5.46
CA TYR A 38 9.74 -5.71 -5.74
C TYR A 38 9.41 -6.89 -4.82
N GLU A 39 8.19 -6.94 -4.28
CA GLU A 39 7.68 -8.08 -3.52
C GLU A 39 6.29 -8.45 -4.03
N ARG A 40 6.23 -9.51 -4.85
CA ARG A 40 5.02 -9.95 -5.57
C ARG A 40 3.81 -10.19 -4.65
N ARG A 41 4.01 -10.80 -3.48
CA ARG A 41 2.89 -11.19 -2.60
C ARG A 41 2.26 -9.95 -1.97
N ALA A 42 3.06 -8.99 -1.51
CA ALA A 42 2.61 -7.74 -0.94
C ALA A 42 2.01 -6.83 -2.00
N ASP A 43 2.58 -6.78 -3.21
CA ASP A 43 1.99 -6.07 -4.34
C ASP A 43 0.55 -6.56 -4.63
N GLN A 44 0.38 -7.88 -4.76
CA GLN A 44 -0.95 -8.45 -4.97
C GLN A 44 -1.93 -8.06 -3.84
N ARG A 45 -1.51 -8.21 -2.58
CA ARG A 45 -2.35 -7.87 -1.42
C ARG A 45 -2.70 -6.38 -1.36
N ALA A 46 -1.75 -5.50 -1.70
CA ALA A 46 -1.96 -4.06 -1.75
C ALA A 46 -2.95 -3.69 -2.85
N ARG A 47 -2.83 -4.30 -4.04
CA ARG A 47 -3.77 -4.10 -5.14
C ARG A 47 -5.17 -4.59 -4.81
N ASP A 48 -5.30 -5.75 -4.16
CA ASP A 48 -6.58 -6.31 -3.78
C ASP A 48 -7.30 -5.38 -2.79
N ARG A 49 -6.57 -4.95 -1.75
CA ARG A 49 -7.09 -4.01 -0.75
C ARG A 49 -7.54 -2.69 -1.38
N ALA A 50 -6.72 -2.09 -2.26
CA ALA A 50 -7.06 -0.85 -2.93
C ALA A 50 -8.33 -0.98 -3.79
N ARG A 51 -8.51 -2.11 -4.50
CA ARG A 51 -9.73 -2.37 -5.28
C ARG A 51 -10.95 -2.53 -4.41
N ASP A 52 -10.84 -3.20 -3.26
CA ASP A 52 -11.96 -3.37 -2.34
C ASP A 52 -12.38 -2.01 -1.74
N PHE A 53 -11.42 -1.20 -1.28
CA PHE A 53 -11.71 0.16 -0.79
C PHE A 53 -12.36 1.04 -1.87
N TRP A 54 -11.89 0.98 -3.12
CA TRP A 54 -12.54 1.72 -4.22
C TRP A 54 -13.96 1.24 -4.50
N ARG A 55 -14.24 -0.06 -4.39
CA ARG A 55 -15.61 -0.56 -4.51
C ARG A 55 -16.50 0.02 -3.42
N GLU A 56 -16.05 0.07 -2.18
CA GLU A 56 -16.82 0.66 -1.08
C GLU A 56 -17.13 2.15 -1.31
N CYS A 57 -16.18 2.91 -1.86
CA CYS A 57 -16.37 4.34 -2.13
C CYS A 57 -17.30 4.66 -3.31
N PHE A 58 -17.45 3.77 -4.29
CA PHE A 58 -18.12 4.05 -5.57
C PHE A 58 -19.22 3.05 -5.95
N ALA A 59 -19.60 2.15 -5.04
CA ALA A 59 -20.72 1.22 -5.24
C ALA A 59 -22.10 1.90 -5.20
#